data_AF-A0A8I0FDX8-F1
#
_entry.id   AF-A0A8I0FDX8-F1
#
_cell.length_a   1.000
_cell.length_b   1.000
_cell.length_c   1.000
_cell.angle_alpha   90.00
_cell.angle_beta   90.00
_cell.angle_gamma   90.00
#
_symmetry.space_group_name_H-M   'P 1'
#
loop_
_entity.id
_entity.type
_entity.pdbx_description
1 polymer ?
#
loop_
_entity_poly.entity_id
_entity_poly.type
_entity_poly.pdbx_seq_one_letter_code
_entity_poly.pdbx_strand_id
1 'polypeptide(L)'
;RERNDELARLETLDTGKAYSETSTVDIVTGADVLEYYAGLATAIQGEQVPLRESSFFYTRREPLGVVAGIGAWNYPIQIALWKSAPALAAGN
;
A
#
# COMPACT_ATOMS: atom_id res chain seq x y z
N ARG A 1 5.61 13.34 -1.27
CA ARG A 1 6.15 14.15 -0.15
C ARG A 1 6.07 15.66 -0.39
N GLU A 2 6.41 16.18 -1.59
CA GLU A 2 6.44 17.63 -1.89
C GLU A 2 5.13 18.39 -1.59
N ARG A 3 3.98 17.74 -1.80
CA ARG A 3 2.64 18.32 -1.56
C ARG A 3 2.07 18.03 -0.16
N ASN A 4 2.93 17.77 0.82
CA ASN A 4 2.49 17.35 2.16
C ASN A 4 1.48 18.33 2.78
N ASP A 5 1.85 19.62 2.82
CA ASP A 5 1.03 20.64 3.47
C ASP A 5 -0.30 20.89 2.76
N GLU A 6 -0.30 20.83 1.43
CA GLU A 6 -1.52 20.98 0.62
C GLU A 6 -2.49 19.84 0.90
N LEU A 7 -2.02 18.59 0.87
CA LEU A 7 -2.84 17.41 1.13
C LEU A 7 -3.30 17.36 2.59
N ALA A 8 -2.45 17.73 3.55
CA ALA A 8 -2.80 17.77 4.96
C ALA A 8 -3.91 18.80 5.25
N ARG A 9 -3.87 19.97 4.60
CA ARG A 9 -4.97 20.95 4.70
C ARG A 9 -6.27 20.41 4.15
N LEU A 10 -6.21 19.70 3.01
CA LEU A 10 -7.39 19.07 2.44
C LEU A 10 -7.96 17.99 3.38
N GLU A 11 -7.10 17.12 3.91
CA GLU A 11 -7.49 16.07 4.86
C GLU A 11 -8.10 16.67 6.14
N THR A 12 -7.54 17.76 6.65
CA THR A 12 -8.07 18.53 7.79
C THR A 12 -9.47 19.06 7.50
N LEU A 13 -9.68 19.65 6.32
CA LEU A 13 -10.98 20.23 5.93
C LEU A 13 -12.05 19.14 5.75
N ASP A 14 -11.69 17.99 5.21
CA ASP A 14 -12.62 16.90 4.94
C ASP A 14 -12.96 16.10 6.22
N THR A 15 -11.98 15.85 7.08
CA THR A 15 -12.14 15.00 8.27
C THR A 15 -12.43 15.76 9.56
N GLY A 16 -12.12 17.06 9.62
CA GLY A 16 -12.20 17.87 10.83
C GLY A 16 -11.09 17.64 11.86
N LYS A 17 -10.06 16.86 11.52
CA LYS A 17 -8.90 16.62 12.40
C LYS A 17 -8.01 17.85 12.56
N ALA A 18 -7.20 17.86 13.61
CA ALA A 18 -6.20 18.90 13.79
C ALA A 18 -5.13 18.84 12.68
N TYR A 19 -4.77 19.98 12.11
CA TYR A 19 -3.75 20.06 11.06
C TYR A 19 -2.43 19.41 11.49
N SER A 20 -2.02 19.59 12.75
CA SER A 20 -0.81 18.98 13.31
C SER A 20 -0.80 17.46 13.19
N GLU A 21 -1.97 16.81 13.29
CA GLU A 21 -2.09 15.36 13.09
C GLU A 21 -1.99 15.02 11.61
N THR A 22 -2.81 15.64 10.77
CA THR A 22 -2.82 15.32 9.32
C THR A 22 -1.49 15.57 8.63
N SER A 23 -0.75 16.62 9.03
CA SER A 23 0.50 17.03 8.39
C SER A 23 1.70 16.21 8.83
N THR A 24 1.64 15.58 10.01
CA THR A 24 2.76 14.82 10.58
C THR A 24 2.53 13.31 10.60
N VAL A 25 1.27 12.88 10.54
CA VAL A 25 0.87 11.48 10.61
C VAL A 25 0.21 11.04 9.30
N ASP A 26 -1.01 11.50 8.99
CA ASP A 26 -1.83 10.94 7.90
C ASP A 26 -1.11 10.96 6.55
N ILE A 27 -0.60 12.13 6.12
CA ILE A 27 0.11 12.25 4.82
C ILE A 27 1.48 11.58 4.85
N VAL A 28 2.21 11.72 5.95
CA VAL A 28 3.58 11.22 6.09
C VAL A 28 3.58 9.68 6.07
N THR A 29 2.76 9.07 6.92
CA THR A 29 2.64 7.61 7.00
C THR A 29 2.04 7.01 5.72
N GLY A 30 1.17 7.75 5.03
CA GLY A 30 0.71 7.39 3.69
C GLY A 30 1.86 7.30 2.68
N ALA A 31 2.77 8.28 2.68
CA ALA A 31 3.95 8.26 1.83
C ALA A 31 4.93 7.12 2.21
N ASP A 32 5.12 6.88 3.51
CA ASP A 32 5.97 5.79 4.00
C ASP A 32 5.48 4.42 3.50
N VAL A 33 4.16 4.20 3.49
CA VAL A 33 3.56 2.95 2.99
C VAL A 33 3.82 2.75 1.50
N LEU A 34 3.70 3.82 0.70
CA LEU A 34 4.02 3.75 -0.73
C LEU A 34 5.49 3.35 -0.95
N GLU A 35 6.41 4.00 -0.24
CA GLU A 35 7.85 3.74 -0.36
C GLU A 35 8.19 2.31 0.10
N TYR A 36 7.58 1.86 1.20
CA TYR A 36 7.74 0.50 1.71
C TYR A 36 7.31 -0.56 0.70
N TYR A 37 6.09 -0.43 0.15
CA TYR A 37 5.57 -1.40 -0.81
C TYR A 37 6.25 -1.30 -2.18
N ALA A 38 6.72 -0.12 -2.59
CA ALA A 38 7.57 0.03 -3.77
C ALA A 38 8.87 -0.77 -3.61
N GLY A 39 9.50 -0.73 -2.43
CA GLY A 39 10.68 -1.55 -2.12
C GLY A 39 10.39 -3.05 -2.10
N LEU A 40 9.19 -3.46 -1.69
CA LEU A 40 8.78 -4.87 -1.68
C LEU A 40 8.33 -5.42 -3.04
N ALA A 41 7.96 -4.57 -3.99
CA ALA A 41 7.37 -4.99 -5.26
C ALA A 41 8.25 -5.99 -6.02
N THR A 42 9.58 -5.81 -5.99
CA THR A 42 10.54 -6.71 -6.66
C THR A 42 10.88 -7.96 -5.84
N ALA A 43 10.45 -8.03 -4.59
CA ALA A 43 10.75 -9.14 -3.68
C ALA A 43 9.66 -10.22 -3.65
N ILE A 44 8.54 -10.00 -4.36
CA ILE A 44 7.44 -10.96 -4.45
C ILE A 44 7.90 -12.16 -5.29
N GLN A 45 8.09 -13.29 -4.61
CA GLN A 45 8.59 -14.51 -5.21
C GLN A 45 7.76 -15.72 -4.78
N GLY A 46 7.73 -16.73 -5.66
CA GLY A 46 7.28 -18.05 -5.28
C GLY A 46 8.39 -18.86 -4.61
N GLU A 47 8.14 -20.14 -4.42
CA GLU A 47 9.05 -21.07 -3.76
C GLU A 47 9.33 -22.25 -4.68
N GLN A 48 10.57 -22.71 -4.71
CA GLN A 48 10.93 -24.00 -5.27
C GLN A 48 11.02 -25.00 -4.12
N VAL A 49 10.28 -26.11 -4.22
CA VAL A 49 10.27 -27.15 -3.18
C VAL A 49 10.73 -28.48 -3.78
N PRO A 50 11.76 -29.13 -3.22
CA PRO A 50 12.17 -30.44 -3.67
C PRO A 50 11.18 -31.50 -3.18
N LEU A 51 10.47 -32.15 -4.11
CA LEU A 51 9.53 -33.23 -3.77
C LEU A 51 10.18 -34.61 -3.94
N ARG A 52 10.45 -35.01 -5.18
CA ARG A 52 11.15 -36.25 -5.56
C ARG A 52 12.05 -35.94 -6.74
N GLU A 53 13.13 -36.68 -6.92
CA GLU A 53 14.15 -36.39 -7.95
C GLU A 53 13.59 -36.30 -9.38
N SER A 54 12.51 -37.03 -9.67
CA SER A 54 11.84 -37.04 -10.97
C SER A 54 10.79 -35.94 -11.15
N SER A 55 10.70 -34.95 -10.25
CA SER A 55 9.66 -33.92 -10.31
C SER A 55 10.21 -32.53 -10.00
N PHE A 56 9.95 -31.60 -10.92
CA PHE A 56 10.23 -30.18 -10.74
C PHE A 56 8.95 -29.48 -10.27
N PHE A 57 9.00 -28.86 -9.09
CA PHE A 57 7.86 -28.15 -8.49
C PHE A 57 8.30 -26.76 -8.04
N TYR A 58 7.48 -25.76 -8.38
CA TYR A 58 7.62 -24.40 -7.90
C TYR A 58 6.24 -23.74 -7.81
N THR A 59 6.15 -22.69 -6.99
CA THR A 59 4.96 -21.85 -6.89
C THR A 59 5.22 -20.50 -7.55
N ARG A 60 4.15 -19.79 -7.88
CA ARG A 60 4.16 -18.39 -8.31
C ARG A 60 3.18 -17.62 -7.46
N ARG A 61 3.52 -16.37 -7.14
CA ARG A 61 2.59 -15.40 -6.55
C ARG A 61 2.09 -14.55 -7.70
N GLU A 62 0.86 -14.77 -8.13
CA GLU A 62 0.23 -14.04 -9.24
C GLU A 62 -0.79 -13.03 -8.69
N PRO A 63 -0.97 -11.87 -9.35
CA PRO A 63 -2.02 -10.93 -8.97
C PRO A 63 -3.41 -11.56 -9.13
N LEU A 64 -4.36 -11.12 -8.31
CA LEU A 64 -5.75 -11.54 -8.44
C LEU A 64 -6.45 -10.89 -9.64
N GLY A 65 -5.86 -9.81 -10.18
CA GLY A 65 -6.45 -8.94 -11.19
C GLY A 65 -7.16 -7.77 -10.53
N VAL A 66 -8.30 -7.36 -11.06
CA VAL A 66 -9.00 -6.16 -10.58
C VAL A 66 -9.46 -6.33 -9.12
N VAL A 67 -9.02 -5.41 -8.26
CA VAL A 67 -9.41 -5.35 -6.84
C VAL A 67 -10.07 -4.02 -6.47
N ALA A 68 -10.99 -4.06 -5.51
CA ALA A 68 -11.66 -2.89 -4.98
C ALA A 68 -11.31 -2.69 -3.49
N GLY A 69 -10.86 -1.48 -3.15
CA GLY A 69 -10.58 -1.08 -1.76
C GLY A 69 -11.65 -0.14 -1.22
N ILE A 70 -12.43 -0.60 -0.23
CA ILE A 70 -13.40 0.25 0.48
C ILE A 70 -12.77 0.71 1.81
N GLY A 71 -12.72 2.02 2.01
CA GLY A 71 -12.13 2.66 3.19
C GLY A 71 -13.17 3.37 4.07
N ALA A 72 -12.79 3.62 5.32
CA ALA A 72 -13.54 4.46 6.24
C ALA A 72 -13.09 5.93 6.12
N TRP A 73 -13.92 6.86 6.60
CA TRP A 73 -13.73 8.31 6.47
C TRP A 73 -12.81 8.93 7.54
N ASN A 74 -12.35 8.14 8.52
CA ASN A 74 -11.58 8.66 9.64
C ASN A 74 -10.08 8.80 9.34
N TYR A 75 -9.54 8.14 8.31
CA TYR A 75 -8.19 8.42 7.77
C TYR A 75 -8.20 8.23 6.24
N PRO A 76 -8.94 9.06 5.47
CA PRO A 76 -9.20 8.85 4.05
C PRO A 76 -7.95 8.54 3.22
N ILE A 77 -6.95 9.42 3.23
CA ILE A 77 -5.77 9.26 2.39
C ILE A 77 -4.89 8.09 2.83
N GLN A 78 -4.72 7.91 4.14
CA GLN A 78 -3.93 6.82 4.69
C GLN A 78 -4.57 5.47 4.35
N ILE A 79 -5.89 5.33 4.50
CA ILE A 79 -6.60 4.09 4.17
C ILE A 79 -6.57 3.81 2.67
N ALA A 80 -6.69 4.84 1.83
CA ALA A 80 -6.57 4.69 0.38
C ALA A 80 -5.18 4.15 0.00
N LEU A 81 -4.11 4.68 0.61
CA LEU A 81 -2.73 4.25 0.35
C LEU A 81 -2.44 2.87 0.94
N TRP A 82 -2.93 2.56 2.14
CA TRP A 82 -2.81 1.25 2.78
C TRP A 82 -3.45 0.12 1.98
N LYS A 83 -4.44 0.43 1.14
CA LYS A 83 -5.08 -0.54 0.25
C LYS A 83 -4.42 -0.58 -1.13
N SER A 84 -4.19 0.57 -1.73
CA SER A 84 -3.67 0.66 -3.10
C SER A 84 -2.19 0.27 -3.20
N ALA A 85 -1.35 0.65 -2.23
CA ALA A 85 0.08 0.35 -2.27
C ALA A 85 0.40 -1.16 -2.33
N PRO A 86 -0.11 -2.03 -1.43
CA PRO A 86 0.11 -3.47 -1.54
C PRO A 86 -0.55 -4.09 -2.79
N ALA A 87 -1.71 -3.59 -3.20
CA ALA A 87 -2.39 -4.08 -4.40
C ALA A 87 -1.53 -3.84 -5.65
N LEU A 88 -1.04 -2.61 -5.82
CA LEU A 88 -0.14 -2.22 -6.91
C LEU A 88 1.19 -2.97 -6.85
N ALA A 89 1.79 -3.12 -5.68
CA ALA A 89 3.04 -3.86 -5.51
C ALA A 89 2.91 -5.33 -5.92
N ALA A 90 1.75 -5.95 -5.66
CA ALA A 90 1.44 -7.31 -6.09
C ALA A 90 1.00 -7.42 -7.57
N GLY A 91 0.84 -6.30 -8.28
CA GLY A 91 0.45 -6.26 -9.69
C GLY A 91 -1.04 -6.43 -9.96
N ASN A 92 -1.89 -6.15 -8.96
CA ASN A 92 -3.35 -6.13 -9.12
C ASN A 92 -3.82 -4.90 -9.89
#